data_AF-R9I1M3-F1
#
_entry.id   AF-R9I1M3-F1
#
_cell.length_a   1.000
_cell.length_b   1.000
_cell.length_c   1.000
_cell.angle_alpha   90.00
_cell.angle_beta   90.00
_cell.angle_gamma   90.00
#
_symmetry.space_group_name_H-M   'P 1'
#
loop_
_entity.id
_entity.type
_entity.pdbx_description
1 polymer ?
#
loop_
_entity_poly.entity_id
_entity_poly.type
_entity_poly.pdbx_seq_one_letter_code
_entity_poly.pdbx_strand_id
1 'polypeptide(L)'
;MTRFDGTKATPKFLQAIAYEVYVKNVTFGLLHQWLTDMGMTVSKNTLRNWLKKGKKYLDELVCVLKSIALEKDSIVNCDETWCKVRKYDHYKKCYI
;
A
#
# COMPACT_ATOMS: atom_id res chain seq x y z
N MET A 1 14.78 3.98 8.02
CA MET A 1 13.52 4.28 8.71
C MET A 1 13.41 3.39 9.95
N THR A 2 13.68 3.98 11.10
CA THR A 2 13.86 3.30 12.39
C THR A 2 12.58 3.48 13.22
N ARG A 3 11.73 2.45 13.24
CA ARG A 3 10.50 2.32 14.06
C ARG A 3 9.31 3.22 13.65
N PHE A 4 8.11 2.63 13.67
CA PHE A 4 6.85 3.37 13.58
C PHE A 4 6.30 3.56 14.99
N ASP A 5 6.06 4.80 15.41
CA ASP A 5 5.56 5.10 16.74
C ASP A 5 4.21 4.43 17.01
N GLY A 6 3.99 3.98 18.24
CA GLY A 6 2.72 3.36 18.66
C GLY A 6 2.46 1.99 18.03
N THR A 7 3.48 1.23 17.64
CA THR A 7 3.36 -0.19 17.31
C THR A 7 4.64 -0.96 17.60
N LYS A 8 4.51 -2.23 18.02
CA LYS A 8 5.64 -3.16 18.15
C LYS A 8 5.97 -3.87 16.83
N ALA A 9 5.11 -3.74 15.81
CA ALA A 9 5.34 -4.33 14.50
C ALA A 9 6.57 -3.71 13.83
N THR A 10 7.39 -4.55 13.19
CA THR A 10 8.59 -4.08 12.50
C THR A 10 8.22 -3.33 11.22
N PRO A 11 9.04 -2.35 10.78
CA PRO A 11 8.80 -1.67 9.51
C PRO A 11 8.67 -2.62 8.31
N LYS A 12 9.51 -3.66 8.26
CA LYS A 12 9.50 -4.67 7.21
C LYS A 12 8.18 -5.46 7.19
N PHE A 13 7.67 -5.82 8.35
CA PHE A 13 6.37 -6.48 8.45
C PHE A 13 5.23 -5.58 7.96
N LEU A 14 5.20 -4.31 8.40
CA LEU A 14 4.19 -3.35 7.96
C LEU A 14 4.23 -3.09 6.45
N GLN A 15 5.42 -3.03 5.86
CA GLN A 15 5.60 -2.91 4.42
C GLN A 15 5.05 -4.15 3.69
N ALA A 16 5.35 -5.36 4.18
CA ALA A 16 4.90 -6.60 3.56
C ALA A 16 3.37 -6.69 3.51
N ILE A 17 2.69 -6.50 4.65
CA ILE A 17 1.21 -6.56 4.69
C ILE A 17 0.55 -5.42 3.89
N ALA A 18 1.19 -4.25 3.80
CA ALA A 18 0.69 -3.15 2.98
C ALA A 18 0.83 -3.46 1.49
N TYR A 19 1.93 -4.10 1.08
CA TYR A 19 2.14 -4.54 -0.30
C TYR A 19 1.08 -5.56 -0.74
N GLU A 20 0.78 -6.56 0.09
CA GLU A 20 -0.26 -7.55 -0.20
C GLU A 20 -1.61 -6.88 -0.49
N VAL A 21 -2.00 -5.89 0.33
CA VAL A 21 -3.31 -5.23 0.18
C VAL A 21 -3.32 -4.18 -0.93
N TYR A 22 -2.35 -3.27 -0.95
CA TYR A 22 -2.39 -2.10 -1.84
C TYR A 22 -1.77 -2.34 -3.21
N VAL A 23 -0.91 -3.36 -3.37
CA VAL A 23 -0.29 -3.67 -4.66
C VAL A 23 -0.85 -4.95 -5.24
N LYS A 24 -0.99 -6.02 -4.44
CA LYS A 24 -1.56 -7.30 -4.92
C LYS A 24 -3.09 -7.40 -4.79
N ASN A 25 -3.75 -6.37 -4.26
CA ASN A 25 -5.20 -6.33 -4.07
C ASN A 25 -5.76 -7.50 -3.21
N VAL A 26 -4.98 -8.02 -2.27
CA VAL A 26 -5.46 -9.03 -1.31
C VAL A 26 -6.54 -8.40 -0.43
N THR A 27 -7.69 -9.07 -0.31
CA THR A 27 -8.79 -8.55 0.50
C THR A 27 -8.42 -8.56 1.99
N PHE A 28 -8.97 -7.60 2.75
CA PHE A 28 -8.72 -7.50 4.18
C PHE A 28 -9.05 -8.79 4.95
N GLY A 29 -10.11 -9.48 4.55
CA GLY A 29 -10.53 -10.75 5.17
C GLY A 29 -9.50 -11.85 4.95
N LEU A 30 -8.99 -12.01 3.72
CA LEU A 30 -7.97 -13.00 3.40
C LEU A 30 -6.64 -12.71 4.12
N LEU A 31 -6.23 -11.44 4.18
CA LEU A 31 -5.04 -11.05 4.95
C LEU A 31 -5.20 -11.39 6.44
N HIS A 32 -6.37 -11.08 7.01
CA HIS A 32 -6.64 -11.35 8.43
C HIS A 32 -6.65 -12.86 8.74
N GLN A 33 -7.21 -13.67 7.85
CA GLN A 33 -7.16 -15.13 7.94
C GLN A 33 -5.73 -15.65 7.83
N TRP A 34 -4.96 -15.21 6.84
CA TRP A 34 -3.58 -15.62 6.63
C TRP A 34 -2.69 -15.33 7.84
N LEU A 35 -2.85 -14.16 8.48
CA LEU A 35 -2.13 -13.85 9.73
C LEU A 35 -2.55 -14.78 10.87
N THR A 36 -3.82 -15.16 10.93
CA THR A 36 -4.34 -16.13 11.91
C THR A 36 -3.77 -17.53 11.67
N ASP A 37 -3.69 -17.95 10.41
CA ASP A 37 -3.10 -19.24 10.01
C ASP A 37 -1.60 -19.31 10.34
N MET A 38 -0.91 -18.16 10.37
CA MET A 38 0.47 -18.02 10.85
C MET A 38 0.59 -17.99 12.39
N GLY A 39 -0.51 -18.19 13.12
CA GLY A 39 -0.54 -18.20 14.59
C GLY A 39 -0.59 -16.81 15.23
N MET A 40 -0.86 -15.75 14.47
CA MET A 40 -0.98 -14.40 15.03
C MET A 40 -2.43 -14.09 15.42
N THR A 41 -2.64 -13.73 16.69
CA THR A 41 -3.93 -13.20 17.17
C THR A 41 -3.94 -11.68 17.07
N VAL A 42 -4.51 -11.13 15.98
CA VAL A 42 -4.55 -9.68 15.73
C VAL A 42 -5.99 -9.21 15.61
N SER A 43 -6.36 -8.16 16.34
CA SER A 43 -7.68 -7.55 16.18
C SER A 43 -7.83 -6.89 14.80
N LYS A 44 -9.05 -6.87 14.25
CA LYS A 44 -9.33 -6.16 12.98
C LYS A 44 -8.92 -4.69 13.06
N ASN A 45 -9.05 -4.04 14.22
CA ASN A 45 -8.68 -2.64 14.40
C ASN A 45 -7.16 -2.43 14.37
N THR A 46 -6.42 -3.32 15.03
CA THR A 46 -4.94 -3.33 15.00
C THR A 46 -4.45 -3.51 13.57
N LEU A 47 -5.00 -4.47 12.82
CA LEU A 47 -4.62 -4.71 11.43
C LEU A 47 -4.90 -3.49 10.54
N ARG A 48 -6.05 -2.82 10.71
CA ARG A 48 -6.35 -1.57 9.99
C ARG A 48 -5.35 -0.45 10.31
N ASN A 49 -4.97 -0.29 11.58
CA ASN A 49 -3.99 0.71 11.98
C ASN A 49 -2.61 0.42 11.39
N TRP A 50 -2.22 -0.85 11.34
CA TRP A 50 -0.99 -1.29 10.68
C TRP A 50 -1.01 -1.02 9.18
N LEU A 51 -2.11 -1.34 8.49
CA LEU A 51 -2.26 -1.05 7.06
C LEU A 51 -2.20 0.45 6.77
N LYS A 52 -2.82 1.31 7.58
CA LYS A 52 -2.69 2.78 7.45
C LYS A 52 -1.24 3.25 7.57
N LYS A 53 -0.48 2.72 8.55
CA LYS A 53 0.94 3.05 8.72
C LYS A 53 1.79 2.54 7.55
N GLY A 54 1.55 1.31 7.11
CA GLY A 54 2.22 0.72 5.95
C GLY A 54 1.90 1.45 4.64
N LYS A 55 0.66 1.95 4.46
CA LYS A 55 0.28 2.79 3.33
C LYS A 55 1.10 4.07 3.28
N LYS A 56 1.21 4.79 4.40
CA LYS A 56 2.00 6.02 4.48
C LYS A 56 3.45 5.79 4.01
N TYR A 57 4.04 4.69 4.47
CA TYR A 57 5.38 4.28 4.04
C TYR A 57 5.45 3.96 2.54
N LEU A 58 4.46 3.24 2.01
CA LEU A 58 4.40 2.93 0.59
C LEU A 58 4.28 4.21 -0.26
N ASP A 59 3.44 5.15 0.17
CA ASP A 59 3.27 6.44 -0.50
C ASP A 59 4.60 7.25 -0.50
N GLU A 60 5.33 7.29 0.62
CA GLU A 60 6.68 7.91 0.69
C GLU A 60 7.70 7.19 -0.21
N LEU A 61 7.69 5.86 -0.24
CA LEU A 61 8.58 5.06 -1.08
C LEU A 61 8.32 5.33 -2.58
N VAL A 62 7.05 5.45 -2.99
CA VAL A 62 6.69 5.79 -4.37
C VAL A 62 7.25 7.14 -4.77
N CYS A 63 7.23 8.15 -3.90
CA CYS A 63 7.85 9.45 -4.17
C CYS A 63 9.37 9.32 -4.41
N VAL A 64 10.07 8.57 -3.57
CA VAL A 64 11.51 8.33 -3.73
C VAL A 64 11.82 7.58 -5.01
N LEU A 65 11.11 6.48 -5.29
CA LEU A 65 11.28 5.70 -6.51
C LEU A 65 11.00 6.53 -7.77
N LYS A 66 9.99 7.40 -7.74
CA LYS A 66 9.73 8.36 -8.83
C LYS A 66 10.91 9.32 -9.02
N SER A 67 11.47 9.86 -7.95
CA SER A 67 12.63 10.78 -8.08
C SER A 67 13.84 10.10 -8.73
N ILE A 68 14.08 8.82 -8.42
CA ILE A 68 15.15 8.02 -9.02
C ILE A 68 14.83 7.69 -10.49
N ALA A 69 13.60 7.27 -10.79
CA ALA A 69 13.19 6.94 -12.15
C ALA A 69 13.19 8.17 -13.10
N LEU A 70 13.08 9.38 -12.53
CA LEU A 70 13.10 10.66 -13.25
C LEU A 70 14.46 11.37 -13.14
N GLU A 71 15.54 10.65 -12.81
CA GLU A 71 16.89 11.22 -12.80
C GLU A 71 17.26 11.78 -14.18
N LYS A 72 18.10 12.83 -14.19
CA LYS A 72 18.51 13.52 -15.43
C LYS A 72 18.99 12.51 -16.48
N ASP A 73 18.56 12.72 -17.73
CA ASP A 73 18.91 11.90 -18.89
C ASP A 73 18.31 10.47 -18.87
N SER A 74 17.38 10.17 -17.94
CA SER A 74 16.61 8.93 -17.96
C SER A 74 15.63 8.88 -19.14
N ILE A 75 15.58 7.73 -19.83
CA ILE A 75 14.55 7.45 -20.83
C ILE A 75 13.35 6.84 -20.11
N VAL A 76 12.30 7.64 -19.91
CA VAL A 76 11.09 7.24 -19.18
C VAL A 76 10.00 6.87 -20.16
N ASN A 77 9.50 5.63 -20.08
CA ASN A 77 8.30 5.25 -20.82
C ASN A 77 7.06 5.73 -20.06
N CYS A 78 6.27 6.59 -20.70
CA CYS A 78 5.01 7.09 -20.15
C CYS A 78 3.86 6.39 -20.88
N ASP A 79 3.17 5.49 -20.19
CA ASP A 79 1.95 4.84 -20.69
C ASP A 79 0.73 5.37 -19.91
N GLU A 80 -0.36 5.63 -20.64
CA GLU A 80 -1.58 6.13 -20.02
C GLU A 80 -2.47 4.95 -19.60
N THR A 81 -2.66 4.80 -18.29
CA THR A 81 -3.68 3.88 -17.77
C THR A 81 -4.90 4.66 -17.31
N TRP A 82 -6.09 4.15 -17.66
CA TRP A 82 -7.35 4.69 -17.17
C TRP A 82 -8.15 3.63 -16.41
N CYS A 83 -8.93 4.09 -15.44
CA CYS A 83 -9.88 3.27 -14.71
C CYS A 83 -11.27 3.93 -14.72
N LYS A 84 -12.32 3.10 -14.67
CA LYS A 84 -13.69 3.58 -14.51
C LYS A 84 -13.96 3.77 -13.01
N VAL A 85 -14.02 5.01 -12.54
CA VAL A 85 -14.25 5.34 -11.12
C VAL A 85 -15.59 6.03 -10.91
N ARG A 86 -16.23 5.80 -9.75
CA ARG A 86 -17.43 6.52 -9.35
C ARG A 86 -17.03 7.85 -8.73
N LYS A 87 -17.37 8.97 -9.37
CA LYS A 87 -17.08 10.33 -8.89
C LYS A 87 -18.36 11.13 -8.96
N TYR A 88 -18.82 11.76 -7.87
CA TYR A 88 -20.13 12.45 -7.81
C TYR A 88 -21.29 11.55 -8.27
N ASP A 89 -21.33 10.33 -7.76
CA ASP A 89 -22.38 9.34 -7.99
C ASP A 89 -22.54 8.76 -9.41
N HIS A 90 -21.80 9.25 -10.42
CA HIS A 90 -21.70 8.62 -11.74
C HIS A 90 -20.33 7.97 -11.97
N TYR A 91 -20.29 6.94 -12.82
CA TYR A 91 -19.04 6.34 -13.27
C TYR A 91 -18.42 7.14 -14.42
N LYS A 92 -17.13 7.48 -14.31
CA LYS A 92 -16.36 8.21 -15.33
C LYS A 92 -15.01 7.53 -15.57
N LYS A 93 -14.48 7.69 -16.78
CA LYS A 93 -13.10 7.34 -17.12
C LYS A 93 -12.17 8.34 -16.42
N CYS A 94 -11.25 7.88 -15.59
CA CYS A 94 -10.21 8.68 -14.97
C CYS A 94 -8.83 8.11 -15.32
N TYR A 95 -7.95 8.99 -15.76
CA TYR A 95 -6.54 8.68 -16.00
C TYR A 95 -5.81 8.69 -14.65
N ILE A 96 -4.90 7.74 -14.45
CA ILE A 96 -4.09 7.56 -13.23
C ILE A 96 -2.69 8.09 -13.47
#